data_AF-A0A8I2YCC6-F1
#
_entry.id   AF-A0A8I2YCC6-F1
#
_cell.length_a   1.000
_cell.length_b   1.000
_cell.length_c   1.000
_cell.angle_alpha   90.00
_cell.angle_beta   90.00
_cell.angle_gamma   90.00
#
_symmetry.space_group_name_H-M   'P 1'
#
loop_
_entity.id
_entity.type
_entity.pdbx_description
1 polymer ?
#
loop_
_entity_poly.entity_id
_entity_poly.type
_entity_poly.pdbx_seq_one_letter_code
_entity_poly.pdbx_strand_id
1 'polypeptide(L)'
;MSNDNRVEKNCLSSNKLYQHVFEVAFKIYIEDVKEFVKNAVKKELEPLSRSRDFAVKQSARERRVLLKTWMGARYPLGYEAHEIAQLIAVLAPWQRNDPAEPRNLDDMAPLALPAPPGGGWSRSQFVDAVVKGASKRRAPPFIQHGMFKHTVSEAMELVGDLVRTQRPLWTHDPDEARDVMKAIMVKAVQELKINHVPWVAVGDGPRARGRPSTHITHTVWLPLGEAEPKRLATTSRVLLDVGRAKEAKLLESCDQIALRDAQTIWSATRQRLTHYHKVLHKQCLPSEWAYKNASIQAKDTLSKEVYAWLPEAYDPINKPLHALAMVISLVFSGMLPMCFPQTDFSTEGVTSMPRLADMLANMPWVSREKKGATVASPFITMVTTFIIAVMDPESPFHICKDPSLKKIFVSKHTSKGINVMNVLLRFRLARPLTTKISKGSRWGHDVVPISDDEIRHKWERVQRHFVERKEYGSFDAVVELAGEHTAHHLLREQWVNTRGPVNTIARNDPVAMRNRDIDGMYVDDDELFVSPQDPRGSAVPGIRRRQGL
;
A
#
# COMPACT_ATOMS: atom_id res chain seq x y z
N MET A 1 38.69 -0.71 -10.83
CA MET A 1 37.27 -0.31 -10.77
C MET A 1 36.99 0.47 -12.04
N SER A 2 36.23 -0.11 -12.98
CA SER A 2 36.13 0.39 -14.36
C SER A 2 35.31 1.68 -14.44
N ASN A 3 35.54 2.45 -15.51
CA ASN A 3 34.82 3.68 -15.84
C ASN A 3 33.29 3.48 -15.88
N ASP A 4 32.80 2.28 -16.20
CA ASP A 4 31.36 1.98 -16.32
C ASP A 4 30.60 2.18 -15.00
N ASN A 5 31.19 1.73 -13.88
CA ASN A 5 30.59 1.93 -12.55
C ASN A 5 30.53 3.40 -12.11
N ARG A 6 31.34 4.27 -12.70
CA ARG A 6 31.34 5.71 -12.42
C ARG A 6 30.28 6.42 -13.27
N VAL A 7 30.09 5.98 -14.52
CA VAL A 7 29.06 6.50 -15.42
C VAL A 7 27.66 6.14 -14.91
N GLU A 8 27.42 4.90 -14.48
CA GLU A 8 26.11 4.48 -13.93
C GLU A 8 25.74 5.22 -12.63
N LYS A 9 26.68 5.37 -11.70
CA LYS A 9 26.45 6.12 -10.46
C LYS A 9 26.14 7.59 -10.71
N ASN A 10 26.82 8.21 -11.69
CA ASN A 10 26.54 9.58 -12.10
C ASN A 10 25.17 9.70 -12.81
N CYS A 11 24.77 8.69 -13.59
CA CYS A 11 23.45 8.67 -14.23
C CYS A 11 22.31 8.57 -13.22
N LEU A 12 22.48 7.76 -12.17
CA LEU A 12 21.49 7.60 -11.09
C LEU A 12 21.38 8.84 -10.21
N SER A 13 22.49 9.52 -9.89
CA SER A 13 22.48 10.75 -9.09
C SER A 13 21.85 11.93 -9.86
N SER A 14 22.15 12.06 -11.16
CA SER A 14 21.52 13.07 -12.03
C SER A 14 20.01 12.87 -12.17
N ASN A 15 19.54 11.63 -12.29
CA ASN A 15 18.10 11.34 -12.35
C ASN A 15 17.36 11.78 -11.06
N LYS A 16 17.97 11.58 -9.89
CA LYS A 16 17.41 12.06 -8.61
C LYS A 16 17.34 13.59 -8.55
N LEU A 17 18.35 14.28 -9.07
CA LEU A 17 18.35 15.74 -9.15
C LEU A 17 17.23 16.25 -10.08
N TYR A 18 17.09 15.69 -11.28
CA TYR A 18 16.05 16.11 -12.23
C TYR A 18 14.65 15.88 -11.68
N GLN A 19 14.44 14.73 -11.04
CA GLN A 19 13.20 14.41 -10.36
C GLN A 19 12.89 15.45 -9.27
N HIS A 20 13.88 15.79 -8.44
CA HIS A 20 13.70 16.79 -7.39
C HIS A 20 13.29 18.16 -7.92
N VAL A 21 13.85 18.60 -9.04
CA VAL A 21 13.47 19.88 -9.69
C VAL A 21 11.98 19.87 -10.06
N PHE A 22 11.49 18.79 -10.68
CA PHE A 22 10.08 18.68 -11.01
C PHE A 22 9.18 18.48 -9.79
N GLU A 23 9.64 17.78 -8.75
CA GLU A 23 8.91 17.69 -7.48
C GLU A 23 8.69 19.07 -6.85
N VAL A 24 9.69 19.96 -6.90
CA VAL A 24 9.54 21.34 -6.44
C VAL A 24 8.49 22.08 -7.26
N ALA A 25 8.52 21.97 -8.59
CA ALA A 25 7.52 22.58 -9.45
C ALA A 25 6.10 22.07 -9.14
N PHE A 26 5.91 20.76 -8.99
CA PHE A 26 4.61 20.18 -8.66
C PHE A 26 4.15 20.47 -7.21
N LYS A 27 5.05 20.74 -6.27
CA LYS A 27 4.66 21.29 -4.95
C LYS A 27 4.05 22.68 -5.09
N ILE A 28 4.59 23.53 -5.96
CA ILE A 28 4.00 24.83 -6.26
C ILE A 28 2.63 24.66 -6.92
N TYR A 29 2.45 23.67 -7.79
CA TYR A 29 1.14 23.32 -8.33
C TYR A 29 0.11 22.99 -7.24
N ILE A 30 0.51 22.18 -6.25
CA ILE A 30 -0.36 21.82 -5.12
C ILE A 30 -0.77 23.07 -4.33
N GLU A 31 0.16 23.99 -4.08
CA GLU A 31 -0.12 25.24 -3.37
C GLU A 31 -1.03 26.19 -4.19
N ASP A 32 -0.83 26.29 -5.50
CA ASP A 32 -1.73 27.01 -6.40
C ASP A 32 -3.16 26.44 -6.34
N VAL A 33 -3.30 25.10 -6.34
CA VAL A 33 -4.60 24.42 -6.22
C VAL A 33 -5.25 24.69 -4.86
N LYS A 34 -4.49 24.60 -3.76
CA LYS A 34 -4.98 24.92 -2.42
C LYS A 34 -5.53 26.33 -2.34
N GLU A 35 -4.76 27.32 -2.81
CA GLU A 35 -5.16 28.73 -2.73
C GLU A 35 -6.36 29.01 -3.64
N PHE A 36 -6.40 28.40 -4.82
CA PHE A 36 -7.55 28.45 -5.73
C PHE A 36 -8.84 27.93 -5.08
N VAL A 37 -8.80 26.72 -4.52
CA VAL A 37 -9.95 26.10 -3.86
C VAL A 37 -10.36 26.90 -2.63
N LYS A 38 -9.40 27.31 -1.79
CA LYS A 38 -9.64 28.12 -0.59
C LYS A 38 -10.35 29.43 -0.94
N ASN A 39 -9.90 30.14 -1.97
CA ASN A 39 -10.50 31.42 -2.35
C ASN A 39 -11.91 31.25 -2.91
N ALA A 40 -12.12 30.22 -3.73
CA ALA A 40 -13.44 29.89 -4.25
C ALA A 40 -14.44 29.51 -3.14
N VAL A 41 -14.04 28.59 -2.25
CA VAL A 41 -14.87 28.13 -1.14
C VAL A 41 -15.11 29.25 -0.13
N LYS A 42 -14.12 30.08 0.21
CA LYS A 42 -14.33 31.23 1.09
C LYS A 42 -15.38 32.20 0.52
N LYS A 43 -15.31 32.47 -0.79
CA LYS A 43 -16.28 33.33 -1.48
C LYS A 43 -17.70 32.74 -1.40
N GLU A 44 -17.84 31.42 -1.51
CA GLU A 44 -19.11 30.70 -1.36
C GLU A 44 -19.63 30.73 0.09
N LEU A 45 -18.76 30.52 1.08
CA LEU A 45 -19.14 30.39 2.49
C LEU A 45 -19.40 31.75 3.18
N GLU A 46 -18.92 32.85 2.64
CA GLU A 46 -19.09 34.19 3.21
C GLU A 46 -20.56 34.61 3.39
N PRO A 47 -21.43 34.52 2.36
CA PRO A 47 -22.86 34.81 2.55
C PRO A 47 -23.53 33.83 3.54
N LEU A 48 -23.16 32.54 3.50
CA LEU A 48 -23.73 31.51 4.40
C LEU A 48 -23.38 31.78 5.87
N SER A 49 -22.19 32.30 6.13
CA SER A 49 -21.73 32.65 7.48
C SER A 49 -22.49 33.83 8.10
N ARG A 50 -23.13 34.65 7.25
CA ARG A 50 -23.99 35.79 7.63
C ARG A 50 -25.47 35.43 7.66
N SER A 51 -25.83 34.17 7.37
CA SER A 51 -27.21 33.71 7.41
C SER A 51 -27.79 33.84 8.82
N ARG A 52 -29.09 34.17 8.89
CA ARG A 52 -29.87 34.16 10.14
C ARG A 52 -30.21 32.74 10.61
N ASP A 53 -30.16 31.77 9.70
CA ASP A 53 -30.39 30.36 10.01
C ASP A 53 -29.16 29.74 10.68
N PHE A 54 -29.36 29.23 11.89
CA PHE A 54 -28.31 28.59 12.69
C PHE A 54 -27.69 27.37 11.98
N ALA A 55 -28.50 26.56 11.29
CA ALA A 55 -28.02 25.37 10.60
C ALA A 55 -27.13 25.73 9.40
N VAL A 56 -27.50 26.77 8.64
CA VAL A 56 -26.66 27.32 7.55
C VAL A 56 -25.31 27.80 8.10
N LYS A 57 -25.35 28.58 9.18
CA LYS A 57 -24.15 29.16 9.80
C LYS A 57 -23.22 28.08 10.35
N GLN A 58 -23.79 27.07 11.01
CA GLN A 58 -23.05 25.94 11.56
C GLN A 58 -22.40 25.10 10.45
N SER A 59 -23.14 24.80 9.37
CA SER A 59 -22.60 24.11 8.20
C SER A 59 -21.45 24.88 7.55
N ALA A 60 -21.57 26.20 7.41
CA ALA A 60 -20.49 27.05 6.90
C ALA A 60 -19.24 27.02 7.80
N ARG A 61 -19.42 26.97 9.13
CA ARG A 61 -18.31 26.83 10.08
C ARG A 61 -17.62 25.47 9.94
N GLU A 62 -18.38 24.39 9.81
CA GLU A 62 -17.84 23.04 9.62
C GLU A 62 -17.04 22.93 8.31
N ARG A 63 -17.58 23.43 7.19
CA ARG A 63 -16.85 23.49 5.92
C ARG A 63 -15.56 24.32 6.01
N ARG A 64 -15.54 25.42 6.78
CA ARG A 64 -14.30 26.19 7.04
C ARG A 64 -13.25 25.38 7.81
N VAL A 65 -13.66 24.58 8.79
CA VAL A 65 -12.76 23.70 9.55
C VAL A 65 -12.19 22.62 8.63
N LEU A 66 -13.05 21.94 7.87
CA LEU A 66 -12.63 20.91 6.91
C LEU A 66 -11.67 21.47 5.85
N LEU A 67 -11.92 22.67 5.34
CA LEU A 67 -11.03 23.34 4.39
C LEU A 67 -9.66 23.58 5.01
N LYS A 68 -9.60 24.05 6.27
CA LYS A 68 -8.33 24.25 6.99
C LYS A 68 -7.58 22.94 7.18
N THR A 69 -8.28 21.85 7.52
CA THR A 69 -7.66 20.53 7.69
C THR A 69 -7.12 20.00 6.36
N TRP A 70 -7.91 20.07 5.28
CA TRP A 70 -7.48 19.62 3.95
C TRP A 70 -6.27 20.42 3.45
N MET A 71 -6.25 21.74 3.67
CA MET A 71 -5.10 22.58 3.34
C MET A 71 -3.82 22.20 4.12
N GLY A 72 -3.95 21.61 5.31
CA GLY A 72 -2.84 21.14 6.13
C GLY A 72 -2.39 19.71 5.81
N ALA A 73 -3.11 18.99 4.94
CA ALA A 73 -2.78 17.62 4.60
C ALA A 73 -1.45 17.51 3.86
N ARG A 74 -0.73 16.40 4.08
CA ARG A 74 0.55 16.11 3.42
C ARG A 74 0.38 15.87 1.92
N TYR A 75 -0.70 15.20 1.53
CA TYR A 75 -1.02 14.84 0.14
C TYR A 75 -2.47 15.23 -0.20
N PRO A 76 -2.78 16.54 -0.27
CA PRO A 76 -4.16 17.05 -0.41
C PRO A 76 -4.82 16.65 -1.74
N LEU A 77 -4.00 16.27 -2.73
CA LEU A 77 -4.43 15.85 -4.06
C LEU A 77 -4.41 14.33 -4.25
N GLY A 78 -4.22 13.54 -3.19
CA GLY A 78 -4.08 12.09 -3.25
C GLY A 78 -5.35 11.30 -2.92
N TYR A 79 -5.35 10.01 -3.23
CA TYR A 79 -6.45 9.08 -2.88
C TYR A 79 -6.45 8.63 -1.41
N GLU A 80 -5.60 9.19 -0.56
CA GLU A 80 -5.63 8.89 0.87
C GLU A 80 -7.01 9.24 1.42
N ALA A 81 -7.67 8.23 1.99
CA ALA A 81 -9.12 8.23 2.17
C ALA A 81 -9.60 9.41 3.04
N HIS A 82 -8.78 9.86 3.99
CA HIS A 82 -9.09 11.00 4.83
C HIS A 82 -9.02 12.34 4.07
N GLU A 83 -7.99 12.53 3.24
CA GLU A 83 -7.73 13.77 2.50
C GLU A 83 -8.79 14.03 1.43
N ILE A 84 -9.11 13.01 0.63
CA ILE A 84 -10.14 13.12 -0.40
C ILE A 84 -11.54 13.25 0.22
N ALA A 85 -11.79 12.61 1.37
CA ALA A 85 -13.05 12.76 2.09
C ALA A 85 -13.26 14.20 2.55
N GLN A 86 -12.21 14.84 3.09
CA GLN A 86 -12.25 16.24 3.45
C GLN A 86 -12.49 17.14 2.24
N LEU A 87 -11.80 16.89 1.11
CA LEU A 87 -11.99 17.69 -0.09
C LEU A 87 -13.43 17.62 -0.62
N ILE A 88 -14.01 16.42 -0.68
CA ILE A 88 -15.40 16.23 -1.12
C ILE A 88 -16.36 16.95 -0.17
N ALA A 89 -16.15 16.85 1.15
CA ALA A 89 -16.95 17.54 2.14
C ALA A 89 -16.82 19.08 2.05
N VAL A 90 -15.63 19.59 1.70
CA VAL A 90 -15.37 21.02 1.47
C VAL A 90 -16.14 21.54 0.26
N LEU A 91 -16.20 20.75 -0.81
CA LEU A 91 -16.82 21.12 -2.09
C LEU A 91 -18.32 20.81 -2.18
N ALA A 92 -18.87 20.07 -1.22
CA ALA A 92 -20.29 19.74 -1.20
C ALA A 92 -21.14 21.02 -1.12
N PRO A 93 -22.09 21.24 -2.07
CA PRO A 93 -22.96 22.40 -2.02
C PRO A 93 -23.84 22.36 -0.77
N TRP A 94 -24.11 23.51 -0.18
CA TRP A 94 -25.09 23.59 0.90
C TRP A 94 -26.49 23.34 0.34
N GLN A 95 -27.15 22.26 0.76
CA GLN A 95 -28.55 21.98 0.44
C GLN A 95 -29.44 22.42 1.61
N ARG A 96 -30.44 23.26 1.32
CA ARG A 96 -31.46 23.64 2.29
C ARG A 96 -32.29 22.41 2.61
N ASN A 97 -32.26 21.95 3.86
CA ASN A 97 -33.21 20.95 4.33
C ASN A 97 -34.59 21.61 4.37
N ASP A 98 -35.35 21.54 3.28
CA ASP A 98 -36.77 21.81 3.35
C ASP A 98 -37.45 20.56 3.94
N PRO A 99 -38.03 20.62 5.15
CA PRO A 99 -38.69 19.48 5.76
C PRO A 99 -39.95 19.03 5.00
N ALA A 100 -40.45 19.81 4.03
CA ALA A 100 -41.67 19.52 3.28
C ALA A 100 -41.47 18.74 1.98
N GLU A 101 -40.25 18.64 1.44
CA GLU A 101 -40.00 17.85 0.23
C GLU A 101 -39.51 16.43 0.58
N PRO A 102 -40.23 15.37 0.18
CA PRO A 102 -39.74 14.01 0.29
C PRO A 102 -38.46 13.90 -0.53
N ARG A 103 -37.35 13.65 0.17
CA ARG A 103 -36.00 13.51 -0.38
C ARG A 103 -36.01 12.66 -1.65
N ASN A 104 -35.81 13.27 -2.82
CA ASN A 104 -35.32 12.52 -3.96
C ASN A 104 -33.88 12.10 -3.64
N LEU A 105 -33.75 10.85 -3.17
CA LEU A 105 -32.47 10.24 -2.76
C LEU A 105 -31.42 10.17 -3.88
N ASP A 106 -31.78 10.55 -5.11
CA ASP A 106 -30.88 10.64 -6.26
C ASP A 106 -30.18 12.02 -6.36
N ASP A 107 -30.62 13.03 -5.60
CA ASP A 107 -30.08 14.41 -5.63
C ASP A 107 -29.05 14.70 -4.51
N MET A 108 -28.64 13.69 -3.74
CA MET A 108 -27.67 13.85 -2.66
C MET A 108 -26.25 13.92 -3.21
N ALA A 109 -25.49 14.92 -2.74
CA ALA A 109 -24.13 15.28 -3.15
C ALA A 109 -23.25 14.10 -3.62
N PRO A 110 -22.50 14.25 -4.74
CA PRO A 110 -21.77 13.15 -5.31
C PRO A 110 -20.76 12.57 -4.31
N LEU A 111 -20.81 11.24 -4.10
CA LEU A 111 -19.84 10.45 -3.31
C LEU A 111 -18.43 10.39 -3.95
N ALA A 112 -18.19 11.25 -4.93
CA ALA A 112 -16.97 11.38 -5.71
C ALA A 112 -16.81 12.84 -6.09
N LEU A 113 -15.58 13.26 -6.39
CA LEU A 113 -15.35 14.56 -6.97
C LEU A 113 -16.07 14.63 -8.34
N PRO A 114 -16.76 15.74 -8.68
CA PRO A 114 -17.45 15.84 -9.96
C PRO A 114 -16.44 15.75 -11.12
N ALA A 115 -16.56 14.72 -11.96
CA ALA A 115 -15.61 14.45 -13.04
C ALA A 115 -16.09 15.00 -14.39
N PRO A 116 -15.18 15.41 -15.30
CA PRO A 116 -15.58 15.81 -16.64
C PRO A 116 -16.16 14.64 -17.44
N PRO A 117 -17.11 14.88 -18.36
CA PRO A 117 -17.60 13.87 -19.29
C PRO A 117 -16.44 13.44 -20.21
N GLY A 118 -16.04 12.18 -20.10
CA GLY A 118 -14.84 11.63 -20.76
C GLY A 118 -13.98 10.72 -19.87
N GLY A 119 -14.20 10.75 -18.56
CA GLY A 119 -13.48 9.89 -17.61
C GLY A 119 -12.18 10.52 -17.09
N GLY A 120 -11.35 9.69 -16.46
CA GLY A 120 -10.03 10.09 -15.95
C GLY A 120 -8.95 10.12 -17.01
N TRP A 121 -7.82 10.72 -16.68
CA TRP A 121 -6.61 10.71 -17.51
C TRP A 121 -5.51 9.88 -16.88
N SER A 122 -4.61 9.32 -17.69
CA SER A 122 -3.34 8.82 -17.15
C SER A 122 -2.47 9.98 -16.67
N ARG A 123 -1.54 9.71 -15.75
CA ARG A 123 -0.56 10.72 -15.31
C ARG A 123 0.32 11.20 -16.47
N SER A 124 0.60 10.33 -17.44
CA SER A 124 1.32 10.69 -18.67
C SER A 124 0.52 11.69 -19.52
N GLN A 125 -0.79 11.47 -19.70
CA GLN A 125 -1.65 12.42 -20.40
C GLN A 125 -1.73 13.79 -19.68
N PHE A 126 -1.77 13.78 -18.35
CA PHE A 126 -1.70 15.01 -17.56
C PHE A 126 -0.36 15.74 -17.75
N VAL A 127 0.76 15.03 -17.67
CA VAL A 127 2.10 15.59 -17.92
C VAL A 127 2.23 16.12 -19.34
N ASP A 128 1.70 15.42 -20.34
CA ASP A 128 1.64 15.92 -21.72
C ASP A 128 0.88 17.24 -21.82
N ALA A 129 -0.22 17.39 -21.09
CA ALA A 129 -0.97 18.64 -21.03
C ALA A 129 -0.20 19.76 -20.33
N VAL A 130 0.55 19.45 -19.26
CA VAL A 130 1.46 20.40 -18.60
C VAL A 130 2.53 20.89 -19.59
N VAL A 131 3.24 19.97 -20.25
CA VAL A 131 4.28 20.28 -21.23
C VAL A 131 3.73 21.11 -22.40
N LYS A 132 2.58 20.71 -22.96
CA LYS A 132 1.92 21.45 -24.05
C LYS A 132 1.43 22.83 -23.58
N GLY A 133 0.89 22.91 -22.37
CA GLY A 133 0.30 24.14 -21.83
C GLY A 133 1.31 25.16 -21.30
N ALA A 134 2.51 24.73 -20.92
CA ALA A 134 3.61 25.62 -20.51
C ALA A 134 3.93 26.66 -21.60
N SER A 135 3.91 26.22 -22.86
CA SER A 135 4.12 27.10 -24.03
C SER A 135 2.89 27.94 -24.44
N LYS A 136 1.67 27.58 -24.02
CA LYS A 136 0.43 28.20 -24.50
C LYS A 136 -0.09 29.29 -23.54
N ARG A 137 -0.75 30.31 -24.09
CA ARG A 137 -1.49 31.30 -23.28
C ARG A 137 -2.78 30.66 -22.76
N ARG A 138 -2.81 30.34 -21.45
CA ARG A 138 -3.96 29.87 -20.67
C ARG A 138 -4.55 28.54 -21.16
N ALA A 139 -4.02 27.44 -20.63
CA ALA A 139 -4.53 26.10 -20.84
C ALA A 139 -4.60 25.35 -19.50
N PRO A 140 -5.53 24.40 -19.32
CA PRO A 140 -5.43 23.44 -18.23
C PRO A 140 -4.11 22.67 -18.31
N PRO A 141 -3.48 22.30 -17.18
CA PRO A 141 -3.98 22.41 -15.81
C PRO A 141 -3.57 23.72 -15.08
N PHE A 142 -3.18 24.78 -15.79
CA PHE A 142 -2.67 26.00 -15.17
C PHE A 142 -3.78 26.89 -14.58
N ILE A 143 -3.69 27.14 -13.28
CA ILE A 143 -4.59 28.04 -12.55
C ILE A 143 -4.25 29.49 -12.90
N GLN A 144 -5.29 30.32 -13.08
CA GLN A 144 -5.11 31.74 -13.37
C GLN A 144 -4.42 32.42 -12.19
N HIS A 145 -3.33 33.15 -12.46
CA HIS A 145 -2.46 33.78 -11.45
C HIS A 145 -1.64 32.80 -10.58
N GLY A 146 -1.66 31.50 -10.89
CA GLY A 146 -0.78 30.52 -10.25
C GLY A 146 0.67 30.65 -10.72
N MET A 147 1.61 30.29 -9.85
CA MET A 147 3.05 30.34 -10.12
C MET A 147 3.55 29.11 -10.88
N PHE A 148 2.81 27.99 -10.85
CA PHE A 148 3.23 26.71 -11.41
C PHE A 148 3.63 26.80 -12.87
N LYS A 149 2.93 27.60 -13.68
CA LYS A 149 3.27 27.77 -15.10
C LYS A 149 4.70 28.27 -15.30
N HIS A 150 5.09 29.27 -14.51
CA HIS A 150 6.41 29.87 -14.59
C HIS A 150 7.45 28.87 -14.10
N THR A 151 7.24 28.29 -12.91
CA THR A 151 8.19 27.34 -12.32
C THR A 151 8.39 26.10 -13.17
N VAL A 152 7.32 25.52 -13.74
CA VAL A 152 7.48 24.32 -14.58
C VAL A 152 8.20 24.64 -15.89
N SER A 153 8.02 25.84 -16.44
CA SER A 153 8.74 26.26 -17.65
C SER A 153 10.24 26.40 -17.38
N GLU A 154 10.60 27.07 -16.27
CA GLU A 154 11.99 27.18 -15.81
C GLU A 154 12.60 25.82 -15.47
N ALA A 155 11.84 24.94 -14.81
CA ALA A 155 12.26 23.58 -14.51
C ALA A 155 12.55 22.77 -15.78
N MET A 156 11.69 22.88 -16.80
CA MET A 156 11.89 22.24 -18.10
C MET A 156 13.13 22.76 -18.82
N GLU A 157 13.39 24.07 -18.78
CA GLU A 157 14.59 24.68 -19.35
C GLU A 157 15.85 24.20 -18.65
N LEU A 158 15.89 24.28 -17.31
CA LEU A 158 17.01 23.84 -16.48
C LEU A 158 17.33 22.35 -16.67
N VAL A 159 16.33 21.48 -16.61
CA VAL A 159 16.55 20.04 -16.83
C VAL A 159 16.98 19.78 -18.28
N GLY A 160 16.43 20.50 -19.25
CA GLY A 160 16.86 20.43 -20.64
C GLY A 160 18.34 20.76 -20.82
N ASP A 161 18.83 21.84 -20.19
CA ASP A 161 20.25 22.21 -20.20
C ASP A 161 21.13 21.17 -19.51
N LEU A 162 20.68 20.66 -18.36
CA LEU A 162 21.42 19.63 -17.63
C LEU A 162 21.52 18.31 -18.41
N VAL A 163 20.46 17.90 -19.10
CA VAL A 163 20.47 16.69 -19.95
C VAL A 163 21.43 16.88 -21.12
N ARG A 164 21.38 18.04 -21.80
CA ARG A 164 22.29 18.36 -22.92
C ARG A 164 23.76 18.37 -22.50
N THR A 165 24.07 18.94 -21.33
CA THR A 165 25.45 19.08 -20.83
C THR A 165 26.00 17.78 -20.26
N GLN A 166 25.18 16.98 -19.56
CA GLN A 166 25.65 15.78 -18.87
C GLN A 166 25.58 14.51 -19.73
N ARG A 167 24.77 14.49 -20.79
CA ARG A 167 24.69 13.36 -21.72
C ARG A 167 24.77 13.81 -23.19
N PRO A 168 25.95 14.28 -23.66
CA PRO A 168 26.13 14.71 -25.05
C PRO A 168 25.80 13.61 -26.07
N LEU A 169 25.94 12.34 -25.65
CA LEU A 169 25.73 11.15 -26.48
C LEU A 169 24.26 10.66 -26.51
N TRP A 170 23.39 11.16 -25.64
CA TRP A 170 22.02 10.62 -25.51
C TRP A 170 20.99 11.25 -26.44
N THR A 171 21.22 12.42 -27.02
CA THR A 171 20.15 13.07 -27.80
C THR A 171 20.70 13.91 -28.94
N HIS A 172 20.88 13.29 -30.11
CA HIS A 172 20.70 14.01 -31.37
C HIS A 172 19.20 14.20 -31.69
N ASP A 173 18.32 13.44 -31.04
CA ASP A 173 16.87 13.53 -31.18
C ASP A 173 16.24 14.37 -30.05
N PRO A 174 15.68 15.57 -30.35
CA PRO A 174 14.95 16.39 -29.39
C PRO A 174 13.71 15.71 -28.79
N ASP A 175 13.10 14.74 -29.48
CA ASP A 175 11.90 14.06 -29.01
C ASP A 175 12.23 13.06 -27.89
N GLU A 176 13.38 12.39 -27.96
CA GLU A 176 13.85 11.49 -26.88
C GLU A 176 14.12 12.27 -25.57
N ALA A 177 14.77 13.44 -25.66
CA ALA A 177 14.99 14.32 -24.50
C ALA A 177 13.67 14.70 -23.82
N ARG A 178 12.66 15.02 -24.65
CA ARG A 178 11.33 15.39 -24.18
C ARG A 178 10.64 14.21 -23.51
N ASP A 179 10.76 13.00 -24.03
CA ASP A 179 10.13 11.81 -23.44
C ASP A 179 10.79 11.40 -22.12
N VAL A 180 12.11 11.48 -22.00
CA VAL A 180 12.81 11.33 -20.72
C VAL A 180 12.33 12.35 -19.69
N MET A 181 12.20 13.62 -20.09
CA MET A 181 11.69 14.68 -19.22
C MET A 181 10.26 14.39 -18.73
N LYS A 182 9.36 13.97 -19.64
CA LYS A 182 8.00 13.57 -19.28
C LYS A 182 8.00 12.40 -18.31
N ALA A 183 8.84 11.38 -18.53
CA ALA A 183 8.94 10.22 -17.63
C ALA A 183 9.35 10.65 -16.21
N ILE A 184 10.30 11.59 -16.10
CA ILE A 184 10.72 12.16 -14.81
C ILE A 184 9.57 12.96 -14.16
N MET A 185 8.84 13.77 -14.94
CA MET A 185 7.67 14.50 -14.45
C MET A 185 6.57 13.55 -13.95
N VAL A 186 6.31 12.44 -14.65
CA VAL A 186 5.34 11.42 -14.20
C VAL A 186 5.75 10.84 -12.84
N LYS A 187 7.04 10.56 -12.63
CA LYS A 187 7.55 10.11 -11.32
C LYS A 187 7.31 11.15 -10.22
N ALA A 188 7.56 12.43 -10.50
CA ALA A 188 7.30 13.50 -9.54
C ALA A 188 5.80 13.59 -9.16
N VAL A 189 4.90 13.46 -10.14
CA VAL A 189 3.44 13.41 -9.91
C VAL A 189 3.04 12.20 -9.03
N GLN A 190 3.68 11.05 -9.23
CA GLN A 190 3.45 9.83 -8.44
C GLN A 190 3.94 9.99 -6.99
N GLU A 191 5.17 10.48 -6.78
CA GLU A 191 5.77 10.71 -5.45
C GLU A 191 4.96 11.71 -4.61
N LEU A 192 4.43 12.74 -5.25
CA LEU A 192 3.56 13.74 -4.62
C LEU A 192 2.11 13.27 -4.49
N LYS A 193 1.79 12.05 -4.92
CA LYS A 193 0.44 11.46 -4.92
C LYS A 193 -0.60 12.41 -5.50
N ILE A 194 -0.32 13.00 -6.65
CA ILE A 194 -1.30 13.85 -7.35
C ILE A 194 -2.22 12.91 -8.15
N ASN A 195 -3.42 12.70 -7.62
CA ASN A 195 -4.44 11.79 -8.11
C ASN A 195 -5.70 12.51 -8.62
N HIS A 196 -5.90 13.77 -8.24
CA HIS A 196 -7.00 14.58 -8.75
C HIS A 196 -6.57 16.02 -8.93
N VAL A 197 -7.03 16.62 -10.02
CA VAL A 197 -6.69 18.00 -10.38
C VAL A 197 -7.94 18.79 -10.76
N PRO A 198 -8.06 20.07 -10.34
CA PRO A 198 -9.15 20.91 -10.81
C PRO A 198 -9.14 21.00 -12.33
N TRP A 199 -10.33 21.00 -12.94
CA TRP A 199 -10.49 20.93 -14.39
C TRP A 199 -11.50 21.95 -14.91
N VAL A 200 -11.68 21.94 -16.23
CA VAL A 200 -12.63 22.80 -16.92
C VAL A 200 -14.02 22.18 -16.86
N ALA A 201 -15.03 22.98 -16.53
CA ALA A 201 -16.42 22.59 -16.70
C ALA A 201 -16.78 22.45 -18.18
N VAL A 202 -17.40 21.33 -18.55
CA VAL A 202 -17.96 21.17 -19.89
C VAL A 202 -19.20 22.03 -19.97
N GLY A 203 -19.30 22.84 -21.03
CA GLY A 203 -20.45 23.72 -21.21
C GLY A 203 -21.70 22.90 -21.47
N ASP A 204 -22.54 22.73 -20.47
CA ASP A 204 -23.83 22.07 -20.59
C ASP A 204 -24.81 22.99 -21.32
N GLY A 205 -24.86 22.88 -22.65
CA GLY A 205 -25.92 23.53 -23.41
C GLY A 205 -25.86 23.27 -24.92
N PRO A 206 -27.02 23.21 -25.60
CA PRO A 206 -27.11 23.10 -27.07
C PRO A 206 -26.48 24.30 -27.82
N ARG A 207 -26.01 25.33 -27.08
CA ARG A 207 -25.27 26.50 -27.58
C ARG A 207 -23.76 26.43 -27.35
N ALA A 208 -23.18 25.32 -26.89
CA ALA A 208 -21.73 25.14 -26.78
C ALA A 208 -21.01 25.04 -28.15
N ARG A 209 -21.54 25.67 -29.21
CA ARG A 209 -20.83 25.93 -30.46
C ARG A 209 -19.89 27.11 -30.22
N GLY A 210 -18.66 26.82 -29.79
CA GLY A 210 -17.63 27.83 -29.52
C GLY A 210 -16.30 27.22 -29.12
N ARG A 211 -15.30 28.09 -28.92
CA ARG A 211 -13.98 27.69 -28.40
C ARG A 211 -14.16 27.03 -27.03
N PRO A 212 -13.58 25.83 -26.78
CA PRO A 212 -13.65 25.17 -25.48
C PRO A 212 -13.19 26.12 -24.37
N SER A 213 -13.90 26.11 -23.23
CA SER A 213 -13.45 26.86 -22.06
C SER A 213 -12.04 26.40 -21.68
N THR A 214 -11.17 27.34 -21.36
CA THR A 214 -9.84 27.07 -20.82
C THR A 214 -9.77 27.43 -19.34
N HIS A 215 -10.90 27.79 -18.74
CA HIS A 215 -10.97 28.26 -17.36
C HIS A 215 -11.24 27.09 -16.43
N ILE A 216 -10.32 26.88 -15.49
CA ILE A 216 -10.41 25.84 -14.47
C ILE A 216 -11.41 26.26 -13.41
N THR A 217 -12.29 25.35 -13.01
CA THR A 217 -13.24 25.56 -11.92
C THR A 217 -12.88 24.66 -10.74
N HIS A 218 -13.26 25.07 -9.51
CA HIS A 218 -13.07 24.25 -8.31
C HIS A 218 -14.18 23.18 -8.15
N THR A 219 -15.19 23.22 -9.02
CA THR A 219 -16.35 22.33 -9.00
C THR A 219 -16.19 21.11 -9.89
N VAL A 220 -15.17 21.05 -10.75
CA VAL A 220 -14.91 19.92 -11.64
C VAL A 220 -13.47 19.47 -11.44
N TRP A 221 -13.28 18.16 -11.28
CA TRP A 221 -12.00 17.54 -10.95
C TRP A 221 -11.74 16.36 -11.88
N LEU A 222 -10.58 16.36 -12.51
CA LEU A 222 -10.12 15.28 -13.35
C LEU A 222 -9.36 14.26 -12.49
N PRO A 223 -9.82 12.99 -12.38
CA PRO A 223 -9.04 11.94 -11.74
C PRO A 223 -7.86 11.53 -12.63
N LEU A 224 -6.71 11.26 -12.00
CA LEU A 224 -5.46 10.85 -12.62
C LEU A 224 -5.08 9.43 -12.19
N GLY A 225 -4.87 8.52 -13.17
CA GLY A 225 -4.52 7.12 -12.96
C GLY A 225 -5.31 6.16 -13.86
N GLU A 226 -4.89 4.90 -13.93
CA GLU A 226 -5.65 3.84 -14.63
C GLU A 226 -6.92 3.49 -13.84
N ALA A 227 -7.94 4.31 -13.97
CA ALA A 227 -9.30 3.86 -13.75
C ALA A 227 -9.95 3.81 -15.14
N GLU A 228 -10.01 2.63 -15.75
CA GLU A 228 -11.02 2.40 -16.79
C GLU A 228 -12.36 2.89 -16.21
N PRO A 229 -13.06 3.83 -16.88
CA PRO A 229 -14.33 4.30 -16.41
C PRO A 229 -15.39 3.25 -16.78
N LYS A 230 -15.31 2.04 -16.22
CA LYS A 230 -16.52 1.30 -15.91
C LYS A 230 -17.18 2.07 -14.78
N ARG A 231 -18.04 3.01 -15.19
CA ARG A 231 -18.96 3.78 -14.36
C ARG A 231 -19.36 2.90 -13.19
N LEU A 232 -18.95 3.25 -11.98
CA LEU A 232 -19.68 2.84 -10.78
C LEU A 232 -20.96 3.67 -10.76
N ALA A 233 -21.82 3.43 -11.75
CA ALA A 233 -23.24 3.61 -11.53
C ALA A 233 -23.63 2.50 -10.56
N THR A 234 -24.32 2.90 -9.49
CA THR A 234 -25.02 2.01 -8.57
C THR A 234 -24.15 1.32 -7.51
N THR A 235 -23.85 2.06 -6.43
CA THR A 235 -23.91 1.44 -5.10
C THR A 235 -24.89 2.24 -4.23
N SER A 236 -25.98 1.58 -3.91
CA SER A 236 -27.21 2.11 -3.35
C SER A 236 -27.09 2.75 -1.97
N ARG A 237 -27.89 3.81 -1.82
CA ARG A 237 -28.80 4.14 -0.71
C ARG A 237 -28.79 3.16 0.49
N VAL A 238 -28.39 3.68 1.65
CA VAL A 238 -29.09 3.59 2.95
C VAL A 238 -28.62 4.78 3.79
N LEU A 239 -29.60 5.41 4.43
CA LEU A 239 -29.60 6.70 5.09
C LEU A 239 -29.25 6.62 6.58
N LEU A 240 -28.61 7.68 7.06
CA LEU A 240 -28.68 8.29 8.41
C LEU A 240 -28.04 7.54 9.59
N ASP A 241 -26.73 7.77 9.76
CA ASP A 241 -26.20 8.30 11.03
C ASP A 241 -25.06 9.31 10.72
N VAL A 242 -25.39 10.60 10.82
CA VAL A 242 -25.22 11.57 9.69
C VAL A 242 -23.79 12.12 9.46
N GLY A 243 -22.86 11.96 10.40
CA GLY A 243 -21.44 12.30 10.17
C GLY A 243 -20.61 11.09 9.75
N ARG A 244 -20.67 10.03 10.57
CA ARG A 244 -19.79 8.85 10.47
C ARG A 244 -20.18 7.89 9.35
N ALA A 245 -21.47 7.72 9.06
CA ALA A 245 -21.89 6.82 7.97
C ALA A 245 -21.56 7.39 6.58
N LYS A 246 -21.61 8.72 6.42
CA LYS A 246 -21.17 9.40 5.19
C LYS A 246 -19.67 9.29 5.01
N GLU A 247 -18.91 9.56 6.09
CA GLU A 247 -17.46 9.38 6.10
C GLU A 247 -17.09 7.92 5.79
N ALA A 248 -17.72 6.93 6.40
CA ALA A 248 -17.46 5.51 6.14
C ALA A 248 -17.72 5.11 4.67
N LYS A 249 -18.84 5.54 4.07
CA LYS A 249 -19.13 5.28 2.65
C LYS A 249 -18.16 5.98 1.71
N LEU A 250 -17.72 7.18 2.08
CA LEU A 250 -16.73 7.93 1.32
C LEU A 250 -15.37 7.25 1.37
N LEU A 251 -14.94 6.84 2.57
CA LEU A 251 -13.74 6.03 2.79
C LEU A 251 -13.81 4.73 1.98
N GLU A 252 -14.97 4.05 1.93
CA GLU A 252 -15.17 2.84 1.12
C GLU A 252 -15.07 3.12 -0.39
N SER A 253 -15.69 4.20 -0.88
CA SER A 253 -15.58 4.63 -2.28
C SER A 253 -14.13 4.96 -2.66
N CYS A 254 -13.40 5.62 -1.76
CA CYS A 254 -12.00 5.98 -1.96
C CYS A 254 -11.11 4.75 -1.93
N ASP A 255 -11.35 3.81 -1.01
CA ASP A 255 -10.69 2.50 -0.99
C ASP A 255 -10.96 1.75 -2.31
N GLN A 256 -12.18 1.81 -2.86
CA GLN A 256 -12.48 1.18 -4.16
C GLN A 256 -11.77 1.84 -5.35
N ILE A 257 -11.65 3.17 -5.37
CA ILE A 257 -10.90 3.90 -6.41
C ILE A 257 -9.41 3.60 -6.27
N ALA A 258 -8.88 3.71 -5.05
CA ALA A 258 -7.51 3.39 -4.72
C ALA A 258 -7.17 1.96 -5.13
N LEU A 259 -8.08 1.00 -4.94
CA LEU A 259 -7.88 -0.41 -5.33
C LEU A 259 -7.72 -0.61 -6.84
N ARG A 260 -8.15 0.32 -7.70
CA ARG A 260 -8.01 0.22 -9.17
C ARG A 260 -6.71 0.80 -9.71
N ASP A 261 -6.07 1.72 -8.98
CA ASP A 261 -4.81 2.32 -9.42
C ASP A 261 -3.64 1.44 -9.01
N ALA A 262 -2.87 0.94 -9.99
CA ALA A 262 -1.68 0.11 -9.78
C ALA A 262 -0.66 0.71 -8.79
N GLN A 263 -0.55 2.04 -8.73
CA GLN A 263 0.48 2.74 -7.96
C GLN A 263 -0.02 3.26 -6.61
N THR A 264 -1.33 3.25 -6.36
CA THR A 264 -1.86 3.77 -5.10
C THR A 264 -1.62 2.78 -3.95
N ILE A 265 -1.18 3.31 -2.81
CA ILE A 265 -0.96 2.56 -1.57
C ILE A 265 -2.21 1.73 -1.24
N TRP A 266 -2.00 0.48 -0.89
CA TRP A 266 -3.06 -0.47 -0.55
C TRP A 266 -2.73 -1.17 0.76
N SER A 267 -3.73 -1.76 1.41
CA SER A 267 -3.53 -2.48 2.68
C SER A 267 -3.67 -3.98 2.46
N ALA A 268 -2.58 -4.69 2.70
CA ALA A 268 -2.49 -6.14 2.62
C ALA A 268 -3.37 -6.83 3.68
N THR A 269 -3.50 -6.24 4.88
CA THR A 269 -4.32 -6.81 5.95
C THR A 269 -5.82 -6.57 5.75
N ARG A 270 -6.20 -5.46 5.09
CA ARG A 270 -7.60 -5.22 4.72
C ARG A 270 -8.03 -6.09 3.54
N GLN A 271 -7.12 -6.34 2.59
CA GLN A 271 -7.39 -7.21 1.45
C GLN A 271 -7.14 -8.68 1.82
N ARG A 272 -8.17 -9.37 2.33
CA ARG A 272 -8.13 -10.84 2.53
C ARG A 272 -7.73 -11.55 1.23
N LEU A 273 -7.16 -12.77 1.33
CA LEU A 273 -6.77 -13.57 0.16
C LEU A 273 -7.94 -13.81 -0.81
N THR A 274 -9.18 -13.89 -0.32
CA THR A 274 -10.40 -13.97 -1.14
C THR A 274 -10.55 -12.80 -2.11
N HIS A 275 -10.09 -11.61 -1.75
CA HIS A 275 -10.17 -10.41 -2.58
C HIS A 275 -8.86 -10.08 -3.30
N TYR A 276 -7.86 -10.94 -3.22
CA TYR A 276 -6.54 -10.66 -3.78
C TYR A 276 -6.56 -10.42 -5.29
N HIS A 277 -7.52 -11.02 -6.01
CA HIS A 277 -7.77 -10.76 -7.43
C HIS A 277 -7.99 -9.27 -7.76
N LYS A 278 -8.43 -8.45 -6.79
CA LYS A 278 -8.62 -7.01 -6.95
C LYS A 278 -7.31 -6.21 -6.88
N VAL A 279 -6.22 -6.80 -6.39
CA VAL A 279 -4.93 -6.11 -6.17
C VAL A 279 -3.75 -6.75 -6.91
N LEU A 280 -4.01 -7.73 -7.79
CA LEU A 280 -2.97 -8.36 -8.62
C LEU A 280 -2.21 -7.38 -9.52
N HIS A 281 -2.83 -6.26 -9.89
CA HIS A 281 -2.24 -5.22 -10.73
C HIS A 281 -1.42 -4.19 -9.94
N LYS A 282 -1.34 -4.30 -8.61
CA LYS A 282 -0.60 -3.37 -7.76
C LYS A 282 0.90 -3.50 -8.00
N GLN A 283 1.52 -2.37 -8.29
CA GLN A 283 2.96 -2.23 -8.54
C GLN A 283 3.72 -1.73 -7.31
N CYS A 284 3.02 -1.20 -6.29
CA CYS A 284 3.63 -0.73 -5.06
C CYS A 284 3.46 -1.74 -3.90
N LEU A 285 4.38 -1.67 -2.93
CA LEU A 285 4.28 -2.43 -1.69
C LEU A 285 3.08 -1.94 -0.84
N PRO A 286 2.44 -2.84 -0.07
CA PRO A 286 1.31 -2.46 0.77
C PRO A 286 1.75 -1.58 1.95
N SER A 287 0.81 -0.86 2.56
CA SER A 287 1.03 0.04 3.70
C SER A 287 1.67 -0.64 4.93
N GLU A 288 1.46 -1.95 5.07
CA GLU A 288 2.04 -2.79 6.10
C GLU A 288 3.51 -3.09 5.86
N TRP A 289 3.98 -2.99 4.62
CA TRP A 289 5.39 -3.04 4.33
C TRP A 289 6.02 -1.72 4.78
N ALA A 290 6.73 -1.77 5.90
CA ALA A 290 7.41 -0.60 6.43
C ALA A 290 8.69 -1.01 7.14
N TYR A 291 9.74 -0.23 6.96
CA TYR A 291 11.04 -0.46 7.60
C TYR A 291 10.93 -0.65 9.12
N LYS A 292 10.04 0.12 9.79
CA LYS A 292 9.78 0.01 11.24
C LYS A 292 9.23 -1.36 11.67
N ASN A 293 8.51 -2.06 10.79
CA ASN A 293 7.89 -3.35 11.09
C ASN A 293 8.90 -4.50 11.10
N ALA A 294 10.11 -4.28 10.56
CA ALA A 294 11.18 -5.27 10.50
C ALA A 294 12.09 -5.30 11.74
N SER A 295 11.93 -4.36 12.67
CA SER A 295 12.74 -4.24 13.90
C SER A 295 14.26 -4.36 13.64
N ILE A 296 14.77 -3.65 12.63
CA ILE A 296 16.19 -3.72 12.25
C ILE A 296 17.05 -2.97 13.28
N GLN A 297 18.04 -3.66 13.84
CA GLN A 297 18.99 -3.06 14.77
C GLN A 297 19.99 -2.17 14.04
N ALA A 298 20.51 -1.14 14.72
CA ALA A 298 21.44 -0.18 14.12
C ALA A 298 22.74 -0.81 13.57
N LYS A 299 23.19 -1.92 14.16
CA LYS A 299 24.41 -2.64 13.77
C LYS A 299 24.24 -3.61 12.59
N ASP A 300 23.02 -3.84 12.13
CA ASP A 300 22.70 -4.83 11.11
C ASP A 300 22.78 -4.19 9.70
N THR A 301 24.01 -4.03 9.19
CA THR A 301 24.31 -3.32 7.94
C THR A 301 23.64 -3.97 6.73
N LEU A 302 23.78 -5.29 6.57
CA LEU A 302 23.19 -5.98 5.43
C LEU A 302 21.65 -5.93 5.46
N SER A 303 21.00 -6.11 6.61
CA SER A 303 19.54 -5.96 6.66
C SER A 303 19.10 -4.54 6.34
N LYS A 304 19.84 -3.52 6.79
CA LYS A 304 19.53 -2.13 6.42
C LYS A 304 19.56 -1.92 4.91
N GLU A 305 20.61 -2.39 4.25
CA GLU A 305 20.78 -2.27 2.80
C GLU A 305 19.67 -3.00 2.05
N VAL A 306 19.37 -4.26 2.40
CA VAL A 306 18.32 -5.06 1.77
C VAL A 306 16.94 -4.38 1.91
N TYR A 307 16.59 -3.90 3.11
CA TYR A 307 15.30 -3.26 3.33
C TYR A 307 15.22 -1.85 2.73
N ALA A 308 16.33 -1.14 2.56
CA ALA A 308 16.35 0.14 1.86
C ALA A 308 16.22 -0.03 0.33
N TRP A 309 16.80 -1.11 -0.21
CA TRP A 309 16.78 -1.45 -1.63
C TRP A 309 15.40 -1.90 -2.12
N LEU A 310 14.69 -2.71 -1.33
CA LEU A 310 13.48 -3.39 -1.81
C LEU A 310 12.39 -2.46 -2.40
N PRO A 311 12.03 -1.31 -1.80
CA PRO A 311 11.01 -0.43 -2.37
C PRO A 311 11.33 0.06 -3.78
N GLU A 312 12.60 0.31 -4.07
CA GLU A 312 13.06 0.76 -5.39
C GLU A 312 13.11 -0.39 -6.40
N ALA A 313 13.39 -1.62 -5.93
CA ALA A 313 13.50 -2.81 -6.77
C ALA A 313 12.19 -3.58 -6.96
N TYR A 314 11.15 -3.29 -6.18
CA TYR A 314 9.90 -4.05 -6.19
C TYR A 314 9.13 -3.86 -7.50
N ASP A 315 9.23 -4.85 -8.39
CA ASP A 315 8.50 -4.90 -9.66
C ASP A 315 7.70 -6.20 -9.84
N PRO A 316 6.46 -6.28 -9.29
CA PRO A 316 5.65 -7.49 -9.37
C PRO A 316 5.08 -7.77 -10.77
N ILE A 317 5.18 -6.83 -11.72
CA ILE A 317 4.70 -7.03 -13.09
C ILE A 317 5.75 -7.77 -13.90
N ASN A 318 7.00 -7.30 -13.87
CA ASN A 318 8.06 -7.89 -14.68
C ASN A 318 8.81 -9.01 -13.95
N LYS A 319 8.74 -9.07 -12.60
CA LYS A 319 9.37 -10.12 -11.79
C LYS A 319 8.30 -10.97 -11.07
N PRO A 320 7.91 -12.14 -11.62
CA PRO A 320 6.94 -13.06 -11.00
C PRO A 320 7.27 -13.47 -9.56
N LEU A 321 8.57 -13.53 -9.22
CA LEU A 321 9.04 -13.78 -7.86
C LEU A 321 8.49 -12.75 -6.85
N HIS A 322 8.43 -11.47 -7.23
CA HIS A 322 7.99 -10.40 -6.33
C HIS A 322 6.50 -10.51 -6.03
N ALA A 323 5.70 -10.81 -7.06
CA ALA A 323 4.27 -11.05 -6.91
C ALA A 323 4.00 -12.30 -6.05
N LEU A 324 4.73 -13.40 -6.28
CA LEU A 324 4.66 -14.60 -5.45
C LEU A 324 5.07 -14.34 -4.00
N ALA A 325 6.15 -13.60 -3.76
CA ALA A 325 6.62 -13.24 -2.42
C ALA A 325 5.53 -12.48 -1.65
N MET A 326 4.80 -11.57 -2.31
CA MET A 326 3.68 -10.86 -1.71
C MET A 326 2.54 -11.81 -1.32
N VAL A 327 2.10 -12.69 -2.22
CA VAL A 327 1.04 -13.67 -1.91
C VAL A 327 1.46 -14.58 -0.76
N ILE A 328 2.67 -15.10 -0.80
CA ILE A 328 3.22 -15.98 0.24
C ILE A 328 3.26 -15.24 1.58
N SER A 329 3.61 -13.96 1.60
CA SER A 329 3.58 -13.16 2.82
C SER A 329 2.18 -13.06 3.43
N LEU A 330 1.14 -12.94 2.61
CA LEU A 330 -0.27 -12.93 3.08
C LEU A 330 -0.71 -14.29 3.60
N VAL A 331 -0.37 -15.37 2.89
CA VAL A 331 -0.62 -16.74 3.35
C VAL A 331 0.08 -16.98 4.69
N PHE A 332 1.35 -16.60 4.80
CA PHE A 332 2.14 -16.73 6.03
C PHE A 332 1.55 -15.91 7.18
N SER A 333 1.10 -14.68 6.91
CA SER A 333 0.45 -13.83 7.90
C SER A 333 -0.92 -14.35 8.34
N GLY A 334 -1.67 -15.00 7.44
CA GLY A 334 -2.95 -15.62 7.77
C GLY A 334 -2.82 -16.86 8.65
N MET A 335 -1.66 -17.52 8.64
CA MET A 335 -1.38 -18.68 9.49
C MET A 335 -0.97 -18.30 10.92
N LEU A 336 -0.76 -17.03 11.25
CA LEU A 336 -0.27 -16.63 12.57
C LEU A 336 -1.28 -17.00 13.69
N PRO A 337 -0.83 -17.55 14.84
CA PRO A 337 0.55 -17.84 15.25
C PRO A 337 1.10 -19.22 14.81
N MET A 338 0.34 -20.01 14.07
CA MET A 338 0.71 -21.33 13.54
C MET A 338 1.59 -21.24 12.30
N CYS A 339 2.78 -20.65 12.44
CA CYS A 339 3.72 -20.46 11.34
C CYS A 339 5.09 -21.11 11.58
N PHE A 340 5.19 -22.01 12.57
CA PHE A 340 6.44 -22.68 12.93
C PHE A 340 6.43 -24.15 12.48
N PRO A 341 7.61 -24.77 12.32
CA PRO A 341 7.69 -26.19 11.99
C PRO A 341 7.55 -27.05 13.25
N GLN A 342 7.08 -28.28 13.07
CA GLN A 342 7.16 -29.32 14.10
C GLN A 342 8.63 -29.57 14.48
N THR A 343 8.91 -29.83 15.75
CA THR A 343 10.28 -30.05 16.26
C THR A 343 10.79 -31.48 16.07
N ASP A 344 9.87 -32.42 15.97
CA ASP A 344 10.06 -33.88 15.91
C ASP A 344 10.03 -34.43 14.46
N PHE A 345 10.25 -33.56 13.47
CA PHE A 345 10.31 -33.96 12.08
C PHE A 345 11.56 -34.80 11.77
N SER A 346 11.35 -36.08 11.42
CA SER A 346 12.41 -36.98 10.97
C SER A 346 12.42 -37.12 9.45
N THR A 347 13.61 -37.15 8.86
CA THR A 347 13.85 -37.47 7.45
C THR A 347 14.34 -38.90 7.25
N GLU A 348 14.28 -39.73 8.30
CA GLU A 348 14.64 -41.15 8.23
C GLU A 348 13.70 -41.90 7.27
N GLY A 349 14.27 -42.79 6.46
CA GLY A 349 13.50 -43.57 5.48
C GLY A 349 13.08 -42.81 4.22
N VAL A 350 13.44 -41.54 4.06
CA VAL A 350 13.15 -40.79 2.83
C VAL A 350 14.15 -41.16 1.74
N THR A 351 13.68 -41.90 0.74
CA THR A 351 14.51 -42.44 -0.35
C THR A 351 14.63 -41.51 -1.56
N SER A 352 13.82 -40.44 -1.67
CA SER A 352 13.87 -39.52 -2.81
C SER A 352 13.64 -38.06 -2.42
N MET A 353 14.35 -37.14 -3.10
CA MET A 353 14.21 -35.69 -2.87
C MET A 353 12.84 -35.12 -3.25
N PRO A 354 12.17 -35.58 -4.33
CA PRO A 354 10.78 -35.19 -4.60
C PRO A 354 9.83 -35.57 -3.45
N ARG A 355 9.95 -36.79 -2.92
CA ARG A 355 9.16 -37.23 -1.76
C ARG A 355 9.47 -36.39 -0.51
N LEU A 356 10.73 -36.01 -0.31
CA LEU A 356 11.11 -35.09 0.76
C LEU A 356 10.46 -33.72 0.60
N ALA A 357 10.46 -33.16 -0.61
CA ALA A 357 9.84 -31.87 -0.90
C ALA A 357 8.32 -31.90 -0.63
N ASP A 358 7.64 -32.95 -1.05
CA ASP A 358 6.20 -33.13 -0.78
C ASP A 358 5.91 -33.33 0.71
N MET A 359 6.76 -34.09 1.41
CA MET A 359 6.64 -34.28 2.85
C MET A 359 6.83 -32.97 3.63
N LEU A 360 7.77 -32.12 3.23
CA LEU A 360 7.97 -30.79 3.84
C LEU A 360 6.76 -29.87 3.59
N ALA A 361 6.27 -29.82 2.34
CA ALA A 361 5.13 -28.98 1.98
C ALA A 361 3.87 -29.34 2.79
N ASN A 362 3.66 -30.63 3.06
CA ASN A 362 2.50 -31.13 3.81
C ASN A 362 2.75 -31.31 5.31
N MET A 363 3.93 -30.93 5.82
CA MET A 363 4.19 -30.95 7.26
C MET A 363 3.12 -30.12 7.99
N PRO A 364 2.67 -30.50 9.19
CA PRO A 364 1.80 -29.64 9.99
C PRO A 364 2.49 -28.34 10.39
N TRP A 365 1.73 -27.25 10.48
CA TRP A 365 2.20 -26.03 11.12
C TRP A 365 1.89 -26.06 12.62
N VAL A 366 2.80 -25.54 13.44
CA VAL A 366 2.60 -25.46 14.90
C VAL A 366 2.61 -24.03 15.39
N SER A 367 1.81 -23.76 16.43
CA SER A 367 1.89 -22.52 17.19
C SER A 367 3.09 -22.55 18.13
N ARG A 368 3.74 -21.40 18.30
CA ARG A 368 4.71 -21.19 19.37
C ARG A 368 4.48 -19.83 20.01
N GLU A 369 4.57 -19.77 21.33
CA GLU A 369 4.50 -18.52 22.07
C GLU A 369 5.77 -17.69 21.83
N LYS A 370 5.71 -16.79 20.85
CA LYS A 370 6.76 -15.83 20.54
C LYS A 370 6.18 -14.43 20.51
N LYS A 371 6.90 -13.48 21.11
CA LYS A 371 6.50 -12.07 21.15
C LYS A 371 6.25 -11.53 19.73
N GLY A 372 5.04 -11.02 19.51
CA GLY A 372 4.63 -10.43 18.24
C GLY A 372 4.24 -11.45 17.16
N ALA A 373 4.17 -12.76 17.47
CA ALA A 373 3.74 -13.80 16.52
C ALA A 373 2.25 -13.77 16.16
N THR A 374 1.50 -12.77 16.62
CA THR A 374 0.07 -12.57 16.31
C THR A 374 -0.18 -11.33 15.43
N VAL A 375 0.86 -10.52 15.18
CA VAL A 375 0.71 -9.28 14.42
C VAL A 375 1.15 -9.51 12.98
N ALA A 376 0.22 -9.37 12.03
CA ALA A 376 0.48 -9.65 10.61
C ALA A 376 1.53 -8.73 9.96
N SER A 377 1.48 -7.42 10.22
CA SER A 377 2.27 -6.42 9.48
C SER A 377 3.79 -6.62 9.51
N PRO A 378 4.42 -6.97 10.65
CA PRO A 378 5.81 -7.41 10.68
C PRO A 378 6.10 -8.56 9.72
N PHE A 379 5.24 -9.59 9.69
CA PHE A 379 5.44 -10.76 8.85
C PHE A 379 5.26 -10.47 7.36
N ILE A 380 4.28 -9.64 6.99
CA ILE A 380 4.15 -9.16 5.59
C ILE A 380 5.46 -8.51 5.14
N THR A 381 6.04 -7.64 5.97
CA THR A 381 7.31 -6.97 5.66
C THR A 381 8.45 -7.99 5.58
N MET A 382 8.63 -8.81 6.62
CA MET A 382 9.79 -9.68 6.76
C MET A 382 9.79 -10.85 5.77
N VAL A 383 8.63 -11.48 5.52
CA VAL A 383 8.52 -12.61 4.60
C VAL A 383 8.73 -12.16 3.16
N THR A 384 8.05 -11.07 2.74
CA THR A 384 8.25 -10.49 1.40
C THR A 384 9.72 -10.16 1.17
N THR A 385 10.34 -9.44 2.10
CA THR A 385 11.75 -9.06 1.98
C THR A 385 12.68 -10.26 2.01
N PHE A 386 12.43 -11.26 2.87
CA PHE A 386 13.27 -12.44 2.96
C PHE A 386 13.27 -13.24 1.67
N ILE A 387 12.09 -13.49 1.08
CA ILE A 387 11.97 -14.23 -0.18
C ILE A 387 12.72 -13.49 -1.29
N ILE A 388 12.39 -12.21 -1.52
CA ILE A 388 12.99 -11.43 -2.61
C ILE A 388 14.50 -11.30 -2.40
N ALA A 389 14.97 -11.03 -1.17
CA ALA A 389 16.39 -10.87 -0.92
C ALA A 389 17.20 -12.15 -1.15
N VAL A 390 16.66 -13.31 -0.77
CA VAL A 390 17.37 -14.59 -0.90
C VAL A 390 17.29 -15.15 -2.32
N MET A 391 16.21 -14.85 -3.05
CA MET A 391 15.94 -15.41 -4.38
C MET A 391 16.34 -14.49 -5.55
N ASP A 392 16.25 -13.16 -5.41
CA ASP A 392 16.58 -12.22 -6.49
C ASP A 392 18.12 -12.00 -6.56
N PRO A 393 18.80 -12.36 -7.66
CA PRO A 393 20.24 -12.19 -7.81
C PRO A 393 20.75 -10.76 -7.67
N GLU A 394 19.90 -9.75 -7.94
CA GLU A 394 20.24 -8.32 -7.84
C GLU A 394 20.21 -7.82 -6.39
N SER A 395 19.72 -8.62 -5.45
CA SER A 395 19.63 -8.23 -4.05
C SER A 395 21.01 -7.97 -3.44
N PRO A 396 21.13 -6.96 -2.54
CA PRO A 396 22.34 -6.77 -1.72
C PRO A 396 22.78 -8.04 -0.98
N PHE A 397 21.86 -8.96 -0.67
CA PHE A 397 22.18 -10.24 -0.07
C PHE A 397 23.13 -11.10 -0.92
N HIS A 398 22.98 -11.09 -2.24
CA HIS A 398 23.86 -11.84 -3.16
C HIS A 398 25.17 -11.10 -3.43
N ILE A 399 25.11 -9.78 -3.57
CA ILE A 399 26.26 -8.90 -3.81
C ILE A 399 27.22 -8.90 -2.59
N CYS A 400 26.69 -9.04 -1.38
CA CYS A 400 27.48 -9.12 -0.16
C CYS A 400 28.44 -10.33 -0.21
N LYS A 401 29.73 -10.09 -0.01
CA LYS A 401 30.76 -11.15 0.02
C LYS A 401 31.01 -11.72 1.42
N ASP A 402 30.55 -11.03 2.46
CA ASP A 402 30.78 -11.43 3.85
C ASP A 402 29.74 -12.50 4.29
N PRO A 403 30.15 -13.76 4.49
CA PRO A 403 29.24 -14.82 4.90
C PRO A 403 28.68 -14.61 6.32
N SER A 404 29.37 -13.86 7.18
CA SER A 404 28.92 -13.58 8.54
C SER A 404 27.69 -12.66 8.53
N LEU A 405 27.68 -11.64 7.67
CA LEU A 405 26.54 -10.75 7.50
C LEU A 405 25.32 -11.49 6.93
N LYS A 406 25.52 -12.38 5.95
CA LYS A 406 24.44 -13.24 5.43
C LYS A 406 23.86 -14.13 6.53
N LYS A 407 24.71 -14.73 7.36
CA LYS A 407 24.28 -15.55 8.50
C LYS A 407 23.48 -14.74 9.52
N ILE A 408 23.89 -13.51 9.81
CA ILE A 408 23.16 -12.59 10.71
C ILE A 408 21.78 -12.26 10.13
N PHE A 409 21.72 -11.92 8.84
CA PHE A 409 20.46 -11.65 8.14
C PHE A 409 19.50 -12.84 8.23
N VAL A 410 19.94 -14.06 7.92
CA VAL A 410 19.08 -15.26 7.99
C VAL A 410 18.67 -15.60 9.43
N SER A 411 19.61 -15.50 10.38
CA SER A 411 19.37 -15.81 11.80
C SER A 411 18.28 -14.92 12.41
N LYS A 412 18.29 -13.63 12.06
CA LYS A 412 17.28 -12.66 12.51
C LYS A 412 15.85 -13.12 12.19
N HIS A 413 15.62 -13.56 10.96
CA HIS A 413 14.31 -14.00 10.48
C HIS A 413 13.91 -15.37 11.06
N THR A 414 14.90 -16.25 11.28
CA THR A 414 14.68 -17.62 11.76
C THR A 414 13.99 -17.66 13.13
N SER A 415 14.29 -16.70 14.02
CA SER A 415 13.64 -16.56 15.34
C SER A 415 12.10 -16.43 15.28
N LYS A 416 11.58 -15.97 14.13
CA LYS A 416 10.14 -15.80 13.85
C LYS A 416 9.59 -16.89 12.92
N GLY A 417 10.31 -17.99 12.72
CA GLY A 417 9.90 -19.07 11.82
C GLY A 417 10.09 -18.75 10.33
N ILE A 418 10.70 -17.61 10.00
CA ILE A 418 11.00 -17.18 8.63
C ILE A 418 12.41 -17.71 8.28
N ASN A 419 12.47 -18.89 7.68
CA ASN A 419 13.73 -19.53 7.29
C ASN A 419 13.56 -20.28 5.96
N VAL A 420 14.68 -20.76 5.40
CA VAL A 420 14.70 -21.45 4.10
C VAL A 420 13.76 -22.66 4.07
N MET A 421 13.73 -23.47 5.13
CA MET A 421 12.84 -24.63 5.18
C MET A 421 11.37 -24.20 5.15
N ASN A 422 10.96 -23.32 6.07
CA ASN A 422 9.56 -22.93 6.22
C ASN A 422 9.03 -22.08 5.07
N VAL A 423 9.84 -21.16 4.56
CA VAL A 423 9.37 -20.16 3.60
C VAL A 423 9.70 -20.57 2.17
N LEU A 424 10.87 -21.18 1.92
CA LEU A 424 11.27 -21.51 0.55
C LEU A 424 10.91 -22.96 0.17
N LEU A 425 11.15 -23.94 1.05
CA LEU A 425 10.82 -25.34 0.74
C LEU A 425 9.31 -25.60 0.86
N ARG A 426 8.66 -25.20 1.96
CA ARG A 426 7.22 -25.50 2.15
C ARG A 426 6.30 -24.76 1.18
N PHE A 427 6.68 -23.55 0.74
CA PHE A 427 6.00 -22.83 -0.34
C PHE A 427 6.51 -23.21 -1.74
N ARG A 428 7.37 -24.23 -1.84
CA ARG A 428 7.85 -24.80 -3.10
C ARG A 428 8.54 -23.78 -4.02
N LEU A 429 9.26 -22.81 -3.43
CA LEU A 429 10.16 -21.87 -4.13
C LEU A 429 11.59 -22.43 -4.25
N ALA A 430 11.87 -23.53 -3.57
CA ALA A 430 13.16 -24.20 -3.61
C ALA A 430 12.98 -25.72 -3.46
N ARG A 431 14.02 -26.48 -3.80
CA ARG A 431 14.08 -27.94 -3.67
C ARG A 431 15.14 -28.37 -2.67
N PRO A 432 14.87 -29.43 -1.89
CA PRO A 432 15.91 -30.03 -1.07
C PRO A 432 16.92 -30.77 -1.95
N LEU A 433 18.20 -30.60 -1.66
CA LEU A 433 19.30 -31.38 -2.25
C LEU A 433 19.76 -32.51 -1.32
N THR A 434 19.53 -32.37 -0.01
CA THR A 434 19.98 -33.32 1.01
C THR A 434 18.88 -33.55 2.06
N THR A 435 18.94 -34.69 2.75
CA THR A 435 18.08 -34.99 3.91
C THR A 435 18.47 -34.22 5.18
N LYS A 436 19.62 -33.49 5.16
CA LYS A 436 20.17 -32.75 6.31
C LYS A 436 19.41 -31.47 6.65
N ILE A 437 18.49 -31.05 5.77
CA ILE A 437 17.61 -29.89 5.96
C ILE A 437 16.87 -29.86 7.30
N SER A 438 16.57 -31.01 7.92
CA SER A 438 15.92 -31.10 9.24
C SER A 438 16.78 -30.60 10.39
N LYS A 439 18.12 -30.62 10.23
CA LYS A 439 19.09 -30.20 11.26
C LYS A 439 19.61 -28.76 11.06
N GLY A 440 19.10 -28.07 10.05
CA GLY A 440 19.54 -26.73 9.65
C GLY A 440 19.98 -26.72 8.19
N SER A 441 19.18 -26.08 7.33
CA SER A 441 19.44 -25.98 5.89
C SER A 441 20.40 -24.83 5.58
N ARG A 442 21.40 -25.10 4.73
CA ARG A 442 22.25 -24.06 4.14
C ARG A 442 21.81 -23.76 2.71
N TRP A 443 21.51 -22.49 2.45
CA TRP A 443 21.20 -21.98 1.12
C TRP A 443 22.34 -22.30 0.13
N GLY A 444 22.00 -22.83 -1.05
CA GLY A 444 22.95 -23.21 -2.10
C GLY A 444 23.68 -24.55 -1.90
N HIS A 445 23.58 -25.17 -0.72
CA HIS A 445 24.21 -26.46 -0.44
C HIS A 445 23.19 -27.57 -0.16
N ASP A 446 22.27 -27.32 0.76
CA ASP A 446 21.23 -28.28 1.15
C ASP A 446 19.91 -27.99 0.41
N VAL A 447 19.82 -26.81 -0.21
CA VAL A 447 18.63 -26.28 -0.87
C VAL A 447 19.03 -25.51 -2.12
N VAL A 448 18.32 -25.74 -3.23
CA VAL A 448 18.49 -25.02 -4.49
C VAL A 448 17.21 -24.27 -4.84
N PRO A 449 17.25 -22.99 -5.27
CA PRO A 449 16.08 -22.29 -5.79
C PRO A 449 15.50 -23.04 -7.00
N ILE A 450 14.18 -22.94 -7.20
CA ILE A 450 13.60 -23.30 -8.50
C ILE A 450 14.04 -22.29 -9.57
N SER A 451 14.01 -22.69 -10.84
CA SER A 451 14.41 -21.80 -11.94
C SER A 451 13.41 -20.66 -12.17
N ASP A 452 13.85 -19.57 -12.80
CA ASP A 452 12.99 -18.41 -13.10
C ASP A 452 11.77 -18.80 -13.96
N ASP A 453 11.93 -19.75 -14.88
CA ASP A 453 10.82 -20.27 -15.67
C ASP A 453 9.81 -21.01 -14.77
N GLU A 454 10.26 -21.76 -13.78
CA GLU A 454 9.37 -22.42 -12.82
C GLU A 454 8.66 -21.43 -11.90
N ILE A 455 9.34 -20.34 -11.50
CA ILE A 455 8.72 -19.22 -10.78
C ILE A 455 7.62 -18.60 -11.65
N ARG A 456 7.91 -18.33 -12.93
CA ARG A 456 6.94 -17.76 -13.88
C ARG A 456 5.71 -18.66 -14.04
N HIS A 457 5.91 -19.94 -14.36
CA HIS A 457 4.81 -20.90 -14.51
C HIS A 457 4.00 -21.06 -13.21
N LYS A 458 4.66 -21.04 -12.05
CA LYS A 458 3.98 -21.09 -10.75
C LYS A 458 3.13 -19.84 -10.53
N TRP A 459 3.68 -18.66 -10.82
CA TRP A 459 2.93 -17.40 -10.72
C TRP A 459 1.71 -17.39 -11.64
N GLU A 460 1.86 -17.82 -12.89
CA GLU A 460 0.76 -17.90 -13.85
C GLU A 460 -0.38 -18.80 -13.34
N ARG A 461 -0.06 -19.96 -12.74
CA ARG A 461 -1.09 -20.84 -12.14
C ARG A 461 -1.78 -20.18 -10.95
N VAL A 462 -1.02 -19.59 -10.03
CA VAL A 462 -1.56 -18.88 -8.86
C VAL A 462 -2.45 -17.70 -9.29
N GLN A 463 -1.98 -16.89 -10.23
CA GLN A 463 -2.71 -15.78 -10.81
C GLN A 463 -4.00 -16.26 -11.48
N ARG A 464 -3.93 -17.35 -12.26
CA ARG A 464 -5.10 -17.96 -12.90
C ARG A 464 -6.18 -18.34 -11.88
N HIS A 465 -5.80 -18.96 -10.76
CA HIS A 465 -6.75 -19.27 -9.69
C HIS A 465 -7.47 -18.00 -9.21
N PHE A 466 -6.73 -16.94 -8.88
CA PHE A 466 -7.34 -15.68 -8.44
C PHE A 466 -8.23 -15.03 -9.51
N VAL A 467 -7.79 -14.98 -10.77
CA VAL A 467 -8.51 -14.28 -11.85
C VAL A 467 -9.77 -15.04 -12.30
N GLU A 468 -9.63 -16.33 -12.60
CA GLU A 468 -10.74 -17.13 -13.17
C GLU A 468 -11.78 -17.50 -12.12
N ARG A 469 -11.32 -17.81 -10.89
CA ARG A 469 -12.21 -18.30 -9.82
C ARG A 469 -12.63 -17.20 -8.83
N LYS A 470 -12.04 -16.00 -8.94
CA LYS A 470 -12.32 -14.81 -8.11
C LYS A 470 -12.23 -15.13 -6.62
N GLU A 471 -13.31 -14.93 -5.88
CA GLU A 471 -13.35 -15.10 -4.42
C GLU A 471 -12.98 -16.52 -3.96
N TYR A 472 -13.29 -17.52 -4.78
CA TYR A 472 -13.01 -18.93 -4.49
C TYR A 472 -11.65 -19.42 -4.97
N GLY A 473 -10.94 -18.63 -5.78
CA GLY A 473 -9.61 -18.98 -6.27
C GLY A 473 -8.54 -18.98 -5.19
N SER A 474 -8.82 -18.30 -4.08
CA SER A 474 -7.90 -18.16 -2.96
C SER A 474 -7.53 -19.49 -2.32
N PHE A 475 -8.48 -20.44 -2.19
CA PHE A 475 -8.19 -21.77 -1.65
C PHE A 475 -7.25 -22.55 -2.57
N ASP A 476 -7.55 -22.63 -3.87
CA ASP A 476 -6.74 -23.37 -4.84
C ASP A 476 -5.33 -22.77 -4.99
N ALA A 477 -5.23 -21.44 -4.96
CA ALA A 477 -3.94 -20.75 -4.96
C ALA A 477 -3.09 -21.13 -3.74
N VAL A 478 -3.69 -21.28 -2.56
CA VAL A 478 -2.97 -21.75 -1.37
C VAL A 478 -2.59 -23.22 -1.49
N VAL A 479 -3.43 -24.09 -2.05
CA VAL A 479 -3.09 -25.50 -2.29
C VAL A 479 -1.85 -25.60 -3.20
N GLU A 480 -1.84 -24.85 -4.29
CA GLU A 480 -0.71 -24.79 -5.25
C GLU A 480 0.60 -24.33 -4.57
N LEU A 481 0.50 -23.32 -3.70
CA LEU A 481 1.64 -22.72 -3.01
C LEU A 481 2.15 -23.55 -1.83
N ALA A 482 1.28 -23.88 -0.89
CA ALA A 482 1.60 -24.33 0.46
C ALA A 482 0.90 -25.64 0.87
N GLY A 483 0.23 -26.31 -0.08
CA GLY A 483 -0.44 -27.59 0.14
C GLY A 483 -1.83 -27.50 0.78
N GLU A 484 -2.54 -28.63 0.77
CA GLU A 484 -3.95 -28.72 1.21
C GLU A 484 -4.11 -28.43 2.70
N HIS A 485 -3.19 -28.90 3.54
CA HIS A 485 -3.26 -28.68 4.99
C HIS A 485 -3.29 -27.18 5.32
N THR A 486 -2.44 -26.40 4.66
CA THR A 486 -2.40 -24.93 4.81
C THR A 486 -3.71 -24.29 4.33
N ALA A 487 -4.22 -24.72 3.17
CA ALA A 487 -5.46 -24.20 2.61
C ALA A 487 -6.67 -24.45 3.53
N HIS A 488 -6.78 -25.67 4.09
CA HIS A 488 -7.83 -26.01 5.04
C HIS A 488 -7.73 -25.25 6.36
N HIS A 489 -6.51 -25.01 6.86
CA HIS A 489 -6.34 -24.15 8.02
C HIS A 489 -6.82 -22.73 7.74
N LEU A 490 -6.38 -22.10 6.64
CA LEU A 490 -6.83 -20.76 6.28
C LEU A 490 -8.32 -20.68 5.96
N LEU A 491 -8.93 -21.77 5.48
CA LEU A 491 -10.37 -21.85 5.28
C LEU A 491 -11.13 -21.81 6.62
N ARG A 492 -10.66 -22.54 7.64
CA ARG A 492 -11.23 -22.50 9.00
C ARG A 492 -11.18 -21.10 9.60
N GLU A 493 -10.08 -20.39 9.36
CA GLU A 493 -9.86 -19.02 9.82
C GLU A 493 -10.49 -17.94 8.90
N GLN A 494 -11.28 -18.35 7.88
CA GLN A 494 -11.96 -17.45 6.93
C GLN A 494 -11.04 -16.49 6.17
N TRP A 495 -9.78 -16.91 5.93
CA TRP A 495 -8.83 -16.21 5.07
C TRP A 495 -9.03 -16.51 3.59
N VAL A 496 -9.52 -17.72 3.27
CA VAL A 496 -9.80 -18.21 1.91
C VAL A 496 -11.23 -18.77 1.81
N ASN A 497 -11.76 -18.91 0.59
CA ASN A 497 -13.07 -19.49 0.30
C ASN A 497 -12.95 -20.66 -0.69
N THR A 498 -13.88 -21.62 -0.64
CA THR A 498 -13.98 -22.76 -1.58
C THR A 498 -15.38 -22.87 -2.21
N ARG A 499 -15.50 -23.48 -3.40
CA ARG A 499 -16.75 -23.57 -4.20
C ARG A 499 -17.72 -24.69 -3.79
N GLY A 500 -17.45 -25.46 -2.74
CA GLY A 500 -18.28 -26.60 -2.36
C GLY A 500 -18.41 -26.80 -0.86
N PRO A 501 -19.36 -27.66 -0.42
CA PRO A 501 -19.40 -28.11 0.96
C PRO A 501 -18.03 -28.71 1.30
N VAL A 502 -17.44 -28.24 2.40
CA VAL A 502 -16.22 -28.83 2.93
C VAL A 502 -16.60 -30.24 3.35
N ASN A 503 -16.29 -31.24 2.54
CA ASN A 503 -16.29 -32.62 3.01
C ASN A 503 -15.31 -32.61 4.19
N THR A 504 -15.87 -32.70 5.39
CA THR A 504 -15.15 -32.62 6.66
C THR A 504 -14.10 -33.72 6.65
N ILE A 505 -12.87 -33.39 6.25
CA ILE A 505 -11.71 -34.20 6.60
C ILE A 505 -11.78 -34.31 8.11
N ALA A 506 -11.92 -35.55 8.59
CA ALA A 506 -12.39 -35.88 9.91
C ALA A 506 -11.68 -35.04 10.99
N ARG A 507 -12.48 -34.62 11.97
CA ARG A 507 -12.15 -33.79 13.15
C ARG A 507 -11.14 -34.43 14.12
N ASN A 508 -10.12 -35.12 13.61
CA ASN A 508 -9.11 -35.82 14.40
C ASN A 508 -7.81 -35.00 14.55
N ASP A 509 -7.92 -33.71 14.91
CA ASP A 509 -6.79 -32.93 15.43
C ASP A 509 -6.83 -33.02 16.97
N PRO A 510 -5.89 -33.74 17.65
CA PRO A 510 -5.93 -33.94 19.10
C PRO A 510 -5.57 -32.70 19.94
N VAL A 511 -5.25 -31.57 19.29
CA VAL A 511 -4.55 -30.45 19.94
C VAL A 511 -5.50 -29.34 20.42
N ALA A 512 -6.73 -29.27 19.89
CA ALA A 512 -7.62 -28.13 20.13
C ALA A 512 -8.47 -28.20 21.43
N MET A 513 -8.41 -29.30 22.20
CA MET A 513 -9.35 -29.53 23.32
C MET A 513 -8.79 -29.30 24.74
N ARG A 514 -7.56 -28.78 24.90
CA ARG A 514 -6.94 -28.65 26.25
C ARG A 514 -6.92 -27.26 26.90
N ASN A 515 -7.39 -26.20 26.25
CA ASN A 515 -7.28 -24.82 26.81
C ASN A 515 -8.61 -24.08 26.98
N ARG A 516 -9.73 -24.80 27.20
CA ARG A 516 -10.98 -24.21 27.68
C ARG A 516 -11.52 -25.07 28.79
N ASP A 517 -11.04 -24.85 30.02
CA ASP A 517 -11.70 -25.24 31.27
C ASP A 517 -10.86 -24.73 32.46
N ILE A 518 -10.81 -23.41 32.66
CA ILE A 518 -10.71 -22.78 33.99
C ILE A 518 -11.35 -21.40 33.88
N ASP A 519 -12.66 -21.32 34.07
CA ASP A 519 -13.34 -20.11 34.57
C ASP A 519 -14.65 -20.55 35.21
N GLY A 520 -14.70 -20.46 36.54
CA GLY A 520 -15.86 -20.87 37.31
C GLY A 520 -15.57 -21.00 38.79
N MET A 521 -15.40 -19.88 39.49
CA MET A 521 -15.88 -19.80 40.87
C MET A 521 -16.23 -18.36 41.25
N TYR A 522 -17.54 -18.14 41.38
CA TYR A 522 -18.21 -17.06 42.08
C TYR A 522 -17.77 -16.98 43.55
N VAL A 523 -17.58 -15.76 44.07
CA VAL A 523 -18.18 -15.29 45.33
C VAL A 523 -18.43 -13.78 45.16
N ASP A 524 -19.70 -13.40 45.14
CA ASP A 524 -20.19 -12.06 45.47
C ASP A 524 -20.12 -11.90 46.99
N ASP A 525 -19.74 -10.71 47.48
CA ASP A 525 -20.43 -10.07 48.61
C ASP A 525 -20.07 -8.58 48.67
N ASP A 526 -21.12 -7.80 48.86
CA ASP A 526 -21.18 -6.34 49.02
C ASP A 526 -20.37 -5.82 50.22
N GLU A 527 -19.86 -4.58 50.13
CA GLU A 527 -20.22 -3.47 51.04
C GLU A 527 -19.41 -2.18 50.80
N LEU A 528 -20.15 -1.13 50.46
CA LEU A 528 -20.19 0.23 51.04
C LEU A 528 -18.90 1.01 51.41
N PHE A 529 -18.77 2.16 50.73
CA PHE A 529 -18.45 3.51 51.24
C PHE A 529 -17.20 3.76 52.14
N VAL A 530 -16.43 4.77 51.71
CA VAL A 530 -15.91 5.96 52.45
C VAL A 530 -14.46 6.26 52.02
N SER A 531 -14.29 7.30 51.20
CA SER A 531 -13.16 8.25 51.34
C SER A 531 -13.49 9.17 52.52
N PRO A 532 -12.52 9.63 53.35
CA PRO A 532 -11.46 10.51 52.84
C PRO A 532 -10.13 10.58 53.66
N GLN A 533 -9.25 11.46 53.18
CA GLN A 533 -8.16 12.18 53.88
C GLN A 533 -6.75 11.56 53.93
N ASP A 534 -5.90 12.14 53.09
CA ASP A 534 -4.51 12.52 53.38
C ASP A 534 -4.48 13.38 54.67
N PRO A 535 -3.47 13.30 55.58
CA PRO A 535 -2.20 13.96 55.26
C PRO A 535 -0.92 13.41 55.95
N ARG A 536 0.23 13.77 55.33
CA ARG A 536 1.55 14.02 55.95
C ARG A 536 2.36 12.82 56.48
N GLY A 537 3.48 12.59 55.79
CA GLY A 537 4.79 12.87 56.38
C GLY A 537 5.54 11.67 56.95
N SER A 538 6.72 11.39 56.39
CA SER A 538 8.00 11.35 57.12
C SER A 538 9.09 10.76 56.24
N ALA A 539 10.30 11.23 56.48
CA ALA A 539 11.46 11.10 55.64
C ALA A 539 12.51 10.21 56.34
N VAL A 540 13.34 9.53 55.51
CA VAL A 540 14.76 9.13 55.77
C VAL A 540 14.97 7.92 56.72
N PRO A 541 16.12 7.19 56.74
CA PRO A 541 17.25 6.95 55.79
C PRO A 541 17.37 5.46 55.38
N GLY A 542 18.00 5.03 54.28
CA GLY A 542 19.45 5.04 54.01
C GLY A 542 20.17 3.82 54.60
N ILE A 543 20.79 2.96 53.79
CA ILE A 543 22.01 2.19 54.12
C ILE A 543 22.72 1.67 52.84
N ARG A 544 23.92 2.23 52.65
CA ARG A 544 25.21 1.74 52.12
C ARG A 544 25.32 0.47 51.24
N ARG A 545 25.97 0.73 50.08
CA ARG A 545 27.25 0.19 49.55
C ARG A 545 27.52 -1.33 49.64
N ARG A 546 27.90 -1.92 48.49
CA ARG A 546 29.29 -2.35 48.24
C ARG A 546 29.61 -2.51 46.75
N GLN A 547 30.76 -1.96 46.37
CA GLN A 547 31.48 -2.15 45.10
C GLN A 547 32.45 -3.34 45.19
N GLY A 548 32.93 -3.77 44.02
CA GLY A 548 34.12 -4.60 43.80
C GLY A 548 33.76 -5.78 42.89
N LEU A 549 34.32 -5.98 41.69
CA LEU A 549 35.50 -5.48 41.01
C LEU A 549 35.23 -5.47 39.50
#